data_AF-A0A4W5P114-F1
#
_entry.id   AF-A0A4W5P114-F1
#
_cell.length_a   1.000
_cell.length_b   1.000
_cell.length_c   1.000
_cell.angle_alpha   90.00
_cell.angle_beta   90.00
_cell.angle_gamma   90.00
#
_symmetry.space_group_name_H-M   'P 1'
#
loop_
_entity.id
_entity.type
_entity.pdbx_description
1 polymer ?
#
loop_
_entity_poly.entity_id
_entity_poly.type
_entity_poly.pdbx_seq_one_letter_code
_entity_poly.pdbx_strand_id
1 'polypeptide(L)'
;MAYRSTPHFKPPLTIIIPYGLKSWLECLCRAILIEGPSQIPEFIAAYSVELLQFREHKPLMDTKDVTHLYQEIRGKEYSFSHCI
;
A
#
# COMPACT_ATOMS: atom_id res chain seq x y z
N MET A 1 49.21 -30.81 5.37
CA MET A 1 47.79 -30.63 5.76
C MET A 1 47.31 -29.31 5.18
N ALA A 2 46.45 -29.34 4.15
CA ALA A 2 45.93 -28.11 3.55
C ALA A 2 44.71 -27.61 4.35
N TYR A 3 44.78 -26.38 4.85
CA TYR A 3 43.68 -25.71 5.53
C TYR A 3 42.56 -25.46 4.52
N ARG A 4 41.44 -26.17 4.69
CA ARG A 4 40.26 -26.04 3.83
C ARG A 4 39.53 -24.76 4.27
N SER A 5 39.80 -23.66 3.58
CA SER A 5 39.04 -22.42 3.74
C SER A 5 37.57 -22.72 3.41
N THR A 6 36.71 -22.78 4.43
CA THR A 6 35.27 -22.89 4.22
C THR A 6 34.80 -21.64 3.49
N PRO A 7 34.18 -21.75 2.31
CA PRO A 7 33.61 -20.59 1.64
C PRO A 7 32.50 -20.02 2.53
N HIS A 8 32.72 -18.82 3.06
CA HIS A 8 31.75 -18.08 3.85
C HIS A 8 30.71 -17.48 2.90
N PHE A 9 29.69 -18.26 2.55
CA PHE A 9 28.57 -17.78 1.75
C PHE A 9 27.73 -16.79 2.58
N LYS A 10 27.91 -15.49 2.34
CA LYS A 10 26.94 -14.48 2.76
C LYS A 10 25.80 -14.51 1.73
N PRO A 11 24.60 -14.98 2.07
CA PRO A 11 23.48 -14.87 1.14
C PRO A 11 23.27 -13.38 0.83
N PRO A 12 23.02 -13.01 -0.43
CA PRO A 12 22.64 -11.65 -0.76
C PRO A 12 21.40 -11.27 0.07
N LEU A 13 21.36 -10.04 0.56
CA LEU A 13 20.18 -9.52 1.26
C LEU A 13 19.02 -9.46 0.25
N THR A 14 18.19 -10.50 0.23
CA THR A 14 16.98 -10.53 -0.60
C THR A 14 15.87 -9.80 0.13
N ILE A 15 15.41 -8.68 -0.43
CA ILE A 15 14.24 -7.96 0.06
C ILE A 15 13.00 -8.60 -0.56
N ILE A 16 12.12 -9.14 0.28
CA ILE A 16 10.82 -9.68 -0.15
C ILE A 16 9.83 -8.52 -0.18
N ILE A 17 9.27 -8.24 -1.36
CA ILE A 17 8.20 -7.25 -1.53
C ILE A 17 6.87 -8.00 -1.67
N PRO A 18 5.93 -7.83 -0.72
CA PRO A 18 4.59 -8.40 -0.84
C PRO A 18 3.88 -7.92 -2.10
N TYR A 19 3.18 -8.84 -2.77
CA TYR A 19 2.31 -8.48 -3.88
C TYR A 19 1.24 -7.48 -3.42
N GLY A 20 1.02 -6.43 -4.21
CA GLY A 20 0.08 -5.36 -3.87
C GLY A 20 0.66 -4.19 -3.06
N LEU A 21 1.84 -4.32 -2.45
CA LEU A 21 2.44 -3.22 -1.65
C LEU A 21 2.68 -1.95 -2.48
N LYS A 22 3.22 -2.11 -3.70
CA LYS A 22 3.43 -0.99 -4.63
C LYS A 22 2.13 -0.26 -4.94
N SER A 23 1.10 -1.00 -5.35
CA SER A 23 -0.22 -0.43 -5.67
C SER A 23 -0.85 0.27 -4.47
N TRP A 24 -0.69 -0.31 -3.28
CA TRP A 24 -1.15 0.30 -2.03
C TRP A 24 -0.50 1.66 -1.78
N LEU A 25 0.84 1.72 -1.86
CA LEU A 25 1.58 2.98 -1.70
C LEU A 25 1.20 4.01 -2.78
N GLU A 26 1.05 3.60 -4.04
CA GLU A 26 0.63 4.48 -5.12
C GLU A 26 -0.76 5.10 -4.88
N CYS A 27 -1.72 4.31 -4.38
CA CYS A 27 -3.06 4.80 -4.06
C CYS A 27 -3.06 5.73 -2.85
N LEU A 28 -2.34 5.37 -1.79
CA LEU A 28 -2.17 6.21 -0.60
C LEU A 28 -1.56 7.57 -0.95
N CYS A 29 -0.49 7.59 -1.75
CA CYS A 29 0.12 8.84 -2.20
C CYS A 29 -0.84 9.68 -3.03
N ARG A 30 -1.64 9.08 -3.92
CA ARG A 30 -2.68 9.81 -4.67
C ARG A 30 -3.73 10.40 -3.74
N ALA A 31 -4.19 9.66 -2.73
CA ALA A 31 -5.14 10.15 -1.74
C ALA A 31 -4.58 11.36 -0.97
N ILE A 32 -3.33 11.28 -0.52
CA ILE A 32 -2.64 12.40 0.15
C ILE A 32 -2.55 13.63 -0.76
N LEU A 33 -2.22 13.45 -2.04
CA LEU A 33 -2.12 14.56 -2.99
C LEU A 33 -3.47 15.21 -3.31
N ILE A 34 -4.55 14.43 -3.35
CA ILE A 34 -5.91 14.92 -3.63
C ILE A 34 -6.49 15.63 -2.41
N GLU A 35 -6.35 15.04 -1.23
CA GLU A 35 -7.01 15.51 -0.01
C GLU A 35 -6.19 16.55 0.76
N GLY A 36 -4.89 16.66 0.48
CA GLY A 36 -4.00 17.65 1.09
C GLY A 36 -4.02 17.68 2.61
N PRO A 37 -3.93 16.53 3.32
CA PRO A 37 -4.05 16.50 4.78
C PRO A 37 -2.89 17.25 5.45
N SER A 38 -3.19 18.01 6.50
CA SER A 38 -2.17 18.67 7.34
C SER A 38 -1.35 17.67 8.16
N GLN A 39 -1.98 16.57 8.57
CA GLN A 39 -1.43 15.55 9.44
C GLN A 39 -1.33 14.21 8.70
N ILE A 40 -0.19 14.00 8.03
CA ILE A 40 0.03 12.82 7.17
C ILE A 40 -0.02 11.50 7.95
N PRO A 41 0.65 11.32 9.11
CA PRO A 41 0.62 10.05 9.84
C PRO A 41 -0.80 9.61 10.24
N GLU A 42 -1.60 10.56 10.73
CA GLU A 42 -2.98 10.36 11.15
C GLU A 42 -3.88 10.01 9.96
N PHE A 43 -3.66 10.67 8.82
CA PHE A 43 -4.33 10.33 7.57
C PHE A 43 -4.02 8.90 7.12
N ILE A 44 -2.74 8.48 7.15
CA ILE A 44 -2.34 7.12 6.76
C ILE A 44 -3.00 6.08 7.66
N ALA A 45 -3.06 6.34 8.97
CA ALA A 45 -3.73 5.46 9.93
C ALA A 45 -5.22 5.31 9.61
N ALA A 46 -5.93 6.44 9.41
CA ALA A 46 -7.35 6.45 9.06
C ALA A 46 -7.62 5.73 7.72
N TYR A 47 -6.86 6.07 6.67
CA TYR A 47 -6.94 5.42 5.36
C TYR A 47 -6.78 3.91 5.45
N SER A 48 -5.82 3.44 6.25
CA SER A 48 -5.54 2.02 6.41
C SER A 48 -6.69 1.29 7.12
N VAL A 49 -7.30 1.92 8.13
CA VAL A 49 -8.47 1.37 8.84
C VAL A 49 -9.67 1.26 7.89
N GLU A 50 -9.96 2.32 7.13
CA GLU A 50 -11.04 2.33 6.14
C GLU A 50 -10.85 1.25 5.07
N LEU A 51 -9.61 1.08 4.57
CA LEU A 51 -9.28 0.07 3.57
C LEU A 51 -9.47 -1.36 4.11
N LEU A 52 -9.12 -1.61 5.37
CA LEU A 52 -9.34 -2.90 6.03
C LEU A 52 -10.83 -3.21 6.17
N GLN A 53 -11.64 -2.23 6.59
CA GLN A 53 -13.09 -2.36 6.66
C GLN A 53 -13.71 -2.60 5.28
N PHE A 54 -13.24 -1.90 4.25
CA PHE A 54 -13.68 -2.10 2.87
C PHE A 54 -13.38 -3.52 2.38
N ARG A 55 -12.21 -4.08 2.75
CA ARG A 55 -11.83 -5.46 2.44
C ARG A 55 -12.73 -6.50 3.09
N GLU A 56 -13.22 -6.26 4.30
CA GLU A 56 -14.06 -7.22 5.04
C GLU A 56 -15.32 -7.61 4.24
N HIS A 57 -15.81 -6.68 3.41
CA HIS A 57 -16.95 -6.89 2.52
C HIS A 57 -16.60 -7.66 1.23
N LYS A 58 -15.32 -7.95 0.97
CA LYS A 58 -14.80 -8.63 -0.24
C LYS A 58 -13.59 -9.54 0.05
N PRO A 59 -13.76 -10.64 0.80
CA PRO A 59 -12.65 -11.47 1.30
C PRO A 59 -11.84 -12.20 0.21
N LEU A 60 -12.42 -12.42 -0.98
CA LEU A 60 -11.79 -13.13 -2.09
C LEU A 60 -10.93 -12.23 -3.00
N MET A 61 -10.96 -10.91 -2.80
CA MET A 61 -10.29 -9.95 -3.66
C MET A 61 -8.85 -9.70 -3.19
N ASP A 62 -7.90 -9.70 -4.12
CA ASP A 62 -6.48 -9.49 -3.78
C ASP A 62 -6.24 -8.06 -3.28
N THR A 63 -5.23 -7.89 -2.41
CA THR A 63 -4.83 -6.59 -1.84
C THR A 63 -4.67 -5.50 -2.89
N LYS A 64 -4.10 -5.83 -4.05
CA LYS A 64 -3.93 -4.90 -5.17
C LYS A 64 -5.29 -4.40 -5.68
N ASP A 65 -6.20 -5.32 -5.97
CA ASP A 65 -7.49 -5.01 -6.57
C ASP A 65 -8.40 -4.27 -5.59
N VAL A 66 -8.39 -4.68 -4.31
CA VAL A 66 -9.10 -3.98 -3.23
C VAL A 66 -8.61 -2.53 -3.12
N THR A 67 -7.29 -2.31 -3.16
CA THR A 67 -6.72 -0.95 -3.06
C THR A 67 -7.11 -0.09 -4.25
N HIS A 68 -7.02 -0.62 -5.48
CA HIS A 68 -7.40 0.15 -6.67
C HIS A 68 -8.88 0.50 -6.67
N LEU A 69 -9.75 -0.45 -6.32
CA LEU A 69 -11.20 -0.21 -6.25
C LEU A 69 -11.53 0.82 -5.17
N TYR A 70 -10.91 0.71 -4.01
CA TYR A 70 -11.09 1.68 -2.92
C TYR A 70 -10.71 3.10 -3.36
N GLN A 71 -9.53 3.25 -3.97
CA GLN A 71 -9.05 4.54 -4.45
C GLN A 71 -9.92 5.10 -5.60
N GLU A 72 -10.45 4.24 -6.47
CA GLU A 72 -11.34 4.67 -7.55
C GLU A 72 -12.65 5.24 -7.00
N ILE A 73 -13.26 4.56 -6.03
CA ILE A 73 -14.50 5.02 -5.38
C ILE A 73 -14.24 6.33 -4.64
N ARG A 74 -13.20 6.36 -3.80
CA ARG A 74 -12.80 7.54 -3.03
C ARG A 74 -12.45 8.73 -3.94
N GLY A 75 -11.69 8.48 -5.01
CA GLY A 75 -11.30 9.52 -5.97
C GLY A 75 -12.48 10.12 -6.75
N LYS A 76 -13.53 9.34 -7.03
CA LYS A 76 -14.77 9.86 -7.65
C LYS A 76 -15.54 10.79 -6.70
N GLU A 77 -15.54 10.48 -5.41
CA GLU A 77 -16.21 11.28 -4.39
C GLU A 77 -15.56 12.67 -4.25
N TYR A 78 -14.23 12.73 -4.13
CA TYR A 78 -13.50 14.00 -4.03
C TYR A 78 -13.48 14.83 -5.32
N SER A 79 -13.44 14.19 -6.49
CA SER A 79 -13.56 14.91 -7.77
C SER A 79 -14.94 15.54 -7.96
N PHE A 80 -15.99 15.00 -7.34
CA PHE A 80 -17.33 15.54 -7.40
C PHE A 80 -17.52 16.69 -6.39
N SER A 81 -16.95 16.57 -5.18
CA SER A 81 -16.99 17.62 -4.15
C SER A 81 -16.22 18.89 -4.50
N HIS A 82 -15.23 18.83 -5.39
CA HIS A 82 -14.48 20.01 -5.84
C HIS A 82 -15.13 20.75 -7.04
N CYS A 83 -16.26 20.22 -7.56
CA CYS A 83 -17.02 20.77 -8.68
C CYS A 83 -18.37 21.40 -8.28
N ILE A 84 -18.72 21.42 -6.98
CA ILE A 84 -19.92 22.08 -6.43
C ILE A 84 -19.50 23.28 -5.59
#